data_AF-A0A938ME89-F1
#
_entry.id   AF-A0A938ME89-F1
#
_cell.length_a   1.000
_cell.length_b   1.000
_cell.length_c   1.000
_cell.angle_alpha   90.00
_cell.angle_beta   90.00
_cell.angle_gamma   90.00
#
_symmetry.space_group_name_H-M   'P 1'
#
loop_
_entity.id
_entity.type
_entity.pdbx_description
1 polymer ?
#
loop_
_entity_poly.entity_id
_entity_poly.type
_entity_poly.pdbx_seq_one_letter_code
_entity_poly.pdbx_strand_id
1 'polypeptide(L)'
;MPNPLDGVPKSQPRGGQATETPEGMVFVPAGEFIMGSDEGSDSERPKHVVKLRGYYLDTCLVTNAQFKKFLTESGYKAQGQWQTYYLSNQEQYAVRGVSWQDANAYAKWAGKRLPTEAEWEKAARGTRGQRYPWGNDPRLSRVRVGLGEHEGLGPVGTSPGDASPYGCHDMVGSVLEWTGTLFLPYPYDPNDGREDPAASGARSVRGGGAVRKLQDGRWIPGPVWVRQAEHTTYTPNKWSYRGFRCAMNAEWVPPLGMAYVPAGEFLMGSDAGPYDERPQHEVYLDAYYMDKCPVTNAQFQDFMKKAGYKPEGDPMQYFSPGQEQFPVRGVTWDDAVAYARWARKRLPTEAEWEKAARGSDGRLYPWGNEWDPAKCNVRGPGGRFKKPAAVGSVDGDRSPYDCCDMAGAVWEWCSDWHDESYYREGPKRNPKGPDRGEFRVVRGGGWQGDFQDLARCACRTRGTPGRLRHTGFRCAQSLPGATLT
;
A
#
# COMPACT_ATOMS: atom_id res chain seq x y z
N MET A 1 19.95 33.33 -15.58
CA MET A 1 18.53 33.61 -15.89
C MET A 1 17.75 33.49 -14.59
N PRO A 2 16.72 34.31 -14.32
CA PRO A 2 15.87 34.12 -13.15
C PRO A 2 15.29 32.70 -13.18
N ASN A 3 15.15 32.09 -12.01
CA ASN A 3 14.62 30.74 -11.89
C ASN A 3 13.16 30.76 -12.41
N PRO A 4 12.78 29.97 -13.43
CA PRO A 4 11.40 29.94 -13.94
C PRO A 4 10.37 29.55 -12.85
N LEU A 5 10.85 29.14 -11.68
CA LEU A 5 10.09 28.77 -10.50
C LEU A 5 9.69 29.95 -9.58
N ASP A 6 10.24 31.16 -9.77
CA ASP A 6 10.07 32.30 -8.86
C ASP A 6 8.70 33.01 -8.94
N GLY A 7 7.73 32.45 -9.68
CA GLY A 7 6.40 33.04 -9.86
C GLY A 7 5.20 32.09 -9.69
N VAL A 8 5.41 30.81 -9.40
CA VAL A 8 4.31 29.83 -9.27
C VAL A 8 3.72 29.89 -7.85
N PRO A 9 2.45 30.27 -7.67
CA PRO A 9 1.84 30.35 -6.34
C PRO A 9 1.85 28.98 -5.64
N LYS A 10 2.39 28.92 -4.41
CA LYS A 10 2.19 27.76 -3.53
C LYS A 10 0.68 27.62 -3.28
N SER A 11 0.10 26.45 -3.57
CA SER A 11 -1.34 26.25 -3.36
C SER A 11 -1.72 26.47 -1.89
N GLN A 12 -2.77 27.25 -1.64
CA GLN A 12 -3.39 27.37 -0.32
C GLN A 12 -3.82 25.99 0.20
N PRO A 13 -3.81 25.74 1.52
CA PRO A 13 -4.17 24.46 2.11
C PRO A 13 -5.65 24.11 1.81
N ARG A 14 -5.89 23.28 0.80
CA ARG A 14 -7.11 22.47 0.76
C ARG A 14 -6.89 21.26 1.67
N GLY A 15 -7.94 20.90 2.42
CA GLY A 15 -7.96 19.76 3.33
C GLY A 15 -7.43 18.47 2.67
N GLY A 16 -6.93 17.56 3.52
CA GLY A 16 -6.11 16.39 3.15
C GLY A 16 -6.48 15.75 1.81
N GLN A 17 -5.44 15.39 1.03
CA GLN A 17 -5.59 14.64 -0.22
C GLN A 17 -6.54 13.46 0.02
N ALA A 18 -7.60 13.36 -0.77
CA ALA A 18 -8.56 12.27 -0.66
C ALA A 18 -7.82 10.94 -0.92
N THR A 19 -7.81 10.05 0.06
CA THR A 19 -7.36 8.65 -0.06
C THR A 19 -8.60 7.77 -0.13
N GLU A 20 -8.67 6.83 -1.07
CA GLU A 20 -9.71 5.80 -1.03
C GLU A 20 -9.46 4.92 0.20
N THR A 21 -10.49 4.72 1.02
CA THR A 21 -10.41 3.73 2.10
C THR A 21 -10.40 2.35 1.46
N PRO A 22 -9.38 1.50 1.73
CA PRO A 22 -9.35 0.15 1.18
C PRO A 22 -10.63 -0.61 1.51
N GLU A 23 -11.12 -1.36 0.52
CA GLU A 23 -12.37 -2.12 0.67
C GLU A 23 -12.32 -3.04 1.89
N GLY A 24 -13.36 -2.99 2.73
CA GLY A 24 -13.47 -3.81 3.93
C GLY A 24 -12.55 -3.41 5.09
N MET A 25 -11.96 -2.21 5.07
CA MET A 25 -11.16 -1.67 6.17
C MET A 25 -11.73 -0.35 6.71
N VAL A 26 -11.36 0.00 7.94
CA VAL A 26 -11.66 1.29 8.56
C VAL A 26 -10.38 2.06 8.85
N PHE A 27 -10.41 3.39 8.67
CA PHE A 27 -9.28 4.25 9.01
C PHE A 27 -9.28 4.57 10.52
N VAL A 28 -8.18 4.28 11.19
CA VAL A 28 -7.92 4.70 12.56
C VAL A 28 -6.94 5.88 12.53
N PRO A 29 -7.35 7.09 12.98
CA PRO A 29 -6.51 8.28 12.91
C PRO A 29 -5.22 8.16 13.72
N ALA A 30 -4.16 8.82 13.24
CA ALA A 30 -2.94 9.04 14.00
C ALA A 30 -3.24 9.76 15.33
N GLY A 31 -2.39 9.56 16.33
CA GLY A 31 -2.46 10.25 17.60
C GLY A 31 -2.36 9.33 18.81
N GLU A 32 -2.42 9.97 19.97
CA GLU A 32 -2.30 9.32 21.27
C GLU A 32 -3.58 8.58 21.67
N PHE A 33 -3.41 7.47 22.37
CA PHE A 33 -4.48 6.76 23.05
C PHE A 33 -3.97 6.20 24.37
N ILE A 34 -4.89 5.92 25.26
CA ILE A 34 -4.56 5.28 26.53
C ILE A 34 -4.61 3.75 26.36
N MET A 35 -3.45 3.11 26.53
CA MET A 35 -3.28 1.66 26.45
C MET A 35 -3.25 1.04 27.86
N GLY A 36 -3.80 -0.16 28.00
CA GLY A 36 -3.80 -0.90 29.27
C GLY A 36 -4.85 -0.44 30.26
N SER A 37 -4.71 -0.88 31.50
CA SER A 37 -5.68 -0.72 32.59
C SER A 37 -4.97 -0.86 33.93
N ASP A 38 -5.41 -0.11 34.95
CA ASP A 38 -4.89 -0.24 36.32
C ASP A 38 -5.67 -1.26 37.16
N GLU A 39 -6.76 -1.80 36.61
CA GLU A 39 -7.75 -2.63 37.31
C GLU A 39 -7.74 -4.11 36.88
N GLY A 40 -6.62 -4.63 36.37
CA GLY A 40 -6.54 -6.06 36.04
C GLY A 40 -5.18 -6.71 36.19
N SER A 41 -4.89 -7.69 35.33
CA SER A 41 -3.70 -8.53 35.41
C SER A 41 -2.42 -7.73 35.17
N ASP A 42 -1.28 -8.27 35.62
CA ASP A 42 0.03 -7.65 35.40
C ASP A 42 0.35 -7.46 33.91
N SER A 43 -0.32 -8.21 33.04
CA SER A 43 -0.23 -8.13 31.59
C SER A 43 -1.01 -6.96 30.97
N GLU A 44 -1.84 -6.23 31.73
CA GLU A 44 -2.48 -4.99 31.26
C GLU A 44 -2.11 -3.75 32.09
N ARG A 45 -1.30 -3.90 33.15
CA ARG A 45 -0.89 -2.83 34.07
C ARG A 45 0.55 -2.37 33.80
N PRO A 46 0.86 -1.07 33.85
CA PRO A 46 -0.04 0.04 34.16
C PRO A 46 -0.73 0.63 32.93
N LYS A 47 -1.80 1.39 33.17
CA LYS A 47 -2.36 2.27 32.13
C LYS A 47 -1.33 3.33 31.73
N HIS A 48 -1.09 3.51 30.43
CA HIS A 48 -0.10 4.47 29.92
C HIS A 48 -0.47 5.02 28.53
N VAL A 49 0.19 6.08 28.09
CA VAL A 49 -0.09 6.73 26.80
C VAL A 49 0.79 6.14 25.72
N VAL A 50 0.18 5.75 24.60
CA VAL A 50 0.87 5.29 23.39
C VAL A 50 0.48 6.17 22.22
N LYS A 51 1.45 6.56 21.40
CA LYS A 51 1.24 7.36 20.19
C LYS A 51 1.38 6.49 18.95
N LEU A 52 0.33 6.44 18.14
CA LEU A 52 0.32 5.67 16.89
C LEU A 52 0.25 6.58 15.67
N ARG A 53 0.79 6.11 14.55
CA ARG A 53 0.51 6.66 13.22
C ARG A 53 -0.92 6.29 12.80
N GLY A 54 -1.39 6.86 11.69
CA GLY A 54 -2.67 6.46 11.09
C GLY A 54 -2.51 5.10 10.41
N TYR A 55 -3.52 4.26 10.50
CA TYR A 55 -3.54 2.94 9.87
C TYR A 55 -4.97 2.56 9.49
N TYR A 56 -5.09 1.59 8.60
CA TYR A 56 -6.33 0.92 8.30
C TYR A 56 -6.35 -0.43 8.99
N LEU A 57 -7.51 -0.82 9.52
CA LEU A 57 -7.73 -2.14 10.11
C LEU A 57 -8.92 -2.79 9.42
N ASP A 58 -8.84 -4.08 9.10
CA ASP A 58 -9.99 -4.82 8.58
C ASP A 58 -11.20 -4.64 9.50
N THR A 59 -12.35 -4.32 8.90
CA THR A 59 -13.60 -4.13 9.62
C THR A 59 -14.00 -5.41 10.35
N CYS A 60 -13.71 -6.58 9.76
CA CYS A 60 -14.03 -7.90 10.28
C CYS A 60 -12.80 -8.83 10.26
N LEU A 61 -12.87 -9.95 10.98
CA LEU A 61 -11.86 -11.00 10.88
C LEU A 61 -11.82 -11.64 9.48
N VAL A 62 -10.67 -12.23 9.14
CA VAL A 62 -10.53 -13.02 7.91
C VAL A 62 -11.46 -14.23 7.96
N THR A 63 -12.26 -14.43 6.91
CA THR A 63 -13.22 -15.52 6.82
C THR A 63 -12.62 -16.81 6.28
N ASN A 64 -13.30 -17.93 6.52
CA ASN A 64 -12.99 -19.22 5.93
C ASN A 64 -12.88 -19.15 4.38
N ALA A 65 -13.80 -18.43 3.72
CA ALA A 65 -13.79 -18.26 2.27
C ALA A 65 -12.54 -17.51 1.79
N GLN A 66 -12.19 -16.42 2.48
CA GLN A 66 -11.00 -15.63 2.17
C GLN A 66 -9.72 -16.43 2.35
N PHE A 67 -9.60 -17.17 3.45
CA PHE A 67 -8.42 -17.99 3.71
C PHE A 67 -8.30 -19.15 2.71
N LYS A 68 -9.41 -19.79 2.34
CA LYS A 68 -9.44 -20.82 1.28
C LYS A 68 -8.98 -20.27 -0.07
N LYS A 69 -9.44 -19.08 -0.46
CA LYS A 69 -8.99 -18.38 -1.67
C LYS A 69 -7.48 -18.19 -1.67
N PHE A 70 -6.90 -17.73 -0.56
CA PHE A 70 -5.45 -17.58 -0.39
C PHE A 70 -4.71 -18.89 -0.66
N LEU A 71 -5.14 -20.01 -0.05
CA LEU A 71 -4.48 -21.30 -0.26
C LEU A 71 -4.57 -21.77 -1.71
N THR A 72 -5.71 -21.56 -2.37
CA THR A 72 -5.91 -21.93 -3.78
C THR A 72 -5.04 -21.11 -4.72
N GLU A 73 -4.98 -19.78 -4.55
CA GLU A 73 -4.25 -18.90 -5.48
C GLU A 73 -2.74 -18.91 -5.26
N SER A 74 -2.28 -19.08 -4.01
CA SER A 74 -0.85 -19.07 -3.68
C SER A 74 -0.18 -20.44 -3.71
N GLY A 75 -0.95 -21.53 -3.61
CA GLY A 75 -0.42 -22.88 -3.38
C GLY A 75 0.20 -23.08 -1.99
N TYR A 76 -0.01 -22.14 -1.05
CA TYR A 76 0.53 -22.20 0.30
C TYR A 76 -0.01 -23.41 1.08
N LYS A 77 0.88 -24.08 1.82
CA LYS A 77 0.52 -25.21 2.69
C LYS A 77 0.41 -24.74 4.13
N ALA A 78 -0.83 -24.59 4.60
CA ALA A 78 -1.11 -24.18 5.97
C ALA A 78 -0.52 -25.16 6.99
N GLN A 79 0.06 -24.61 8.06
CA GLN A 79 0.69 -25.36 9.15
C GLN A 79 -0.31 -25.67 10.27
N GLY A 80 -1.30 -24.79 10.47
CA GLY A 80 -2.35 -24.96 11.47
C GLY A 80 -3.37 -26.02 11.11
N GLN A 81 -4.24 -26.34 12.08
CA GLN A 81 -5.31 -27.33 11.98
C GLN A 81 -6.63 -26.70 11.50
N TRP A 82 -6.58 -25.74 10.59
CA TRP A 82 -7.77 -24.97 10.19
C TRP A 82 -8.87 -25.86 9.56
N GLN A 83 -8.48 -26.94 8.87
CA GLN A 83 -9.42 -27.90 8.29
C GLN A 83 -10.26 -28.63 9.35
N THR A 84 -9.74 -28.79 10.57
CA THR A 84 -10.48 -29.39 11.70
C THR A 84 -11.63 -28.50 12.16
N TYR A 85 -11.52 -27.18 11.94
CA TYR A 85 -12.51 -26.19 12.36
C TYR A 85 -13.33 -25.61 11.20
N TYR A 86 -12.99 -25.98 9.95
CA TYR A 86 -13.69 -25.54 8.76
C TYR A 86 -14.90 -26.45 8.50
N LEU A 87 -16.08 -25.85 8.53
CA LEU A 87 -17.32 -26.49 8.08
C LEU A 87 -17.75 -25.84 6.76
N SER A 88 -18.13 -26.65 5.77
CA SER A 88 -18.42 -26.18 4.40
C SER A 88 -19.59 -25.18 4.32
N ASN A 89 -20.45 -25.12 5.35
CA ASN A 89 -21.53 -24.15 5.49
C ASN A 89 -21.14 -22.89 6.29
N GLN A 90 -19.87 -22.73 6.67
CA GLN A 90 -19.36 -21.63 7.50
C GLN A 90 -18.38 -20.72 6.75
N GLU A 91 -18.58 -20.52 5.45
CA GLU A 91 -17.69 -19.71 4.60
C GLU A 91 -17.51 -18.26 5.08
N GLN A 92 -18.54 -17.68 5.70
CA GLN A 92 -18.53 -16.30 6.24
C GLN A 92 -18.12 -16.20 7.71
N TYR A 93 -17.74 -17.32 8.34
CA TYR A 93 -17.26 -17.33 9.72
C TYR A 93 -15.77 -17.02 9.73
N ALA A 94 -15.28 -16.46 10.83
CA ALA A 94 -13.86 -16.23 11.02
C ALA A 94 -13.08 -17.55 10.87
N VAL A 95 -11.96 -17.51 10.15
CA VAL A 95 -11.05 -18.66 10.08
C VAL A 95 -10.45 -18.91 11.46
N ARG A 96 -10.30 -20.18 11.83
CA ARG A 96 -9.80 -20.60 13.15
C ARG A 96 -8.87 -21.79 13.01
N GLY A 97 -8.01 -22.00 14.00
CA GLY A 97 -7.07 -23.13 13.94
C GLY A 97 -5.82 -22.82 13.14
N VAL A 98 -5.56 -21.55 12.81
CA VAL A 98 -4.41 -21.13 12.00
C VAL A 98 -3.22 -20.78 12.90
N SER A 99 -2.01 -21.06 12.41
CA SER A 99 -0.77 -20.61 13.04
C SER A 99 -0.57 -19.10 12.84
N TRP A 100 0.34 -18.51 13.61
CA TRP A 100 0.78 -17.14 13.33
C TRP A 100 1.45 -17.03 11.95
N GLN A 101 2.20 -18.06 11.53
CA GLN A 101 2.84 -18.12 10.22
C GLN A 101 1.82 -18.14 9.09
N ASP A 102 0.72 -18.87 9.23
CA ASP A 102 -0.38 -18.91 8.27
C ASP A 102 -1.05 -17.53 8.16
N ALA A 103 -1.33 -16.90 9.30
CA ALA A 103 -1.92 -15.57 9.37
C ALA A 103 -1.02 -14.49 8.74
N ASN A 104 0.29 -14.53 9.04
CA ASN A 104 1.27 -13.62 8.47
C ASN A 104 1.47 -13.86 6.96
N ALA A 105 1.45 -15.12 6.51
CA ALA A 105 1.55 -15.46 5.09
C ALA A 105 0.32 -14.96 4.31
N TYR A 106 -0.88 -15.16 4.85
CA TYR A 106 -2.11 -14.58 4.30
C TYR A 106 -2.01 -13.06 4.21
N ALA A 107 -1.62 -12.38 5.30
CA ALA A 107 -1.58 -10.93 5.34
C ALA A 107 -0.65 -10.37 4.25
N LYS A 108 0.54 -10.96 4.09
CA LYS A 108 1.48 -10.59 3.02
C LYS A 108 0.91 -10.83 1.64
N TRP A 109 0.28 -11.98 1.41
CA TRP A 109 -0.38 -12.29 0.13
C TRP A 109 -1.50 -11.28 -0.20
N ALA A 110 -2.23 -10.83 0.81
CA ALA A 110 -3.27 -9.82 0.67
C ALA A 110 -2.74 -8.37 0.54
N GLY A 111 -1.41 -8.16 0.52
CA GLY A 111 -0.81 -6.82 0.52
C GLY A 111 -0.97 -6.06 1.84
N LYS A 112 -1.21 -6.78 2.94
CA LYS A 112 -1.46 -6.25 4.29
C LYS A 112 -0.39 -6.78 5.26
N ARG A 113 -0.58 -6.51 6.56
CA ARG A 113 0.19 -7.09 7.67
C ARG A 113 -0.76 -7.45 8.82
N LEU A 114 -0.27 -8.15 9.84
CA LEU A 114 -0.99 -8.24 11.11
C LEU A 114 -0.93 -6.88 11.85
N PRO A 115 -1.99 -6.49 12.58
CA PRO A 115 -1.94 -5.31 13.45
C PRO A 115 -0.92 -5.50 14.57
N THR A 116 -0.32 -4.42 15.05
CA THR A 116 0.33 -4.43 16.37
C THR A 116 -0.74 -4.56 17.46
N GLU A 117 -0.36 -4.97 18.67
CA GLU A 117 -1.30 -5.07 19.77
C GLU A 117 -1.84 -3.69 20.20
N ALA A 118 -1.01 -2.64 20.08
CA ALA A 118 -1.42 -1.27 20.34
C ALA A 118 -2.43 -0.77 19.30
N GLU A 119 -2.21 -1.07 18.02
CA GLU A 119 -3.16 -0.77 16.95
C GLU A 119 -4.49 -1.51 17.13
N TRP A 120 -4.42 -2.78 17.52
CA TRP A 120 -5.62 -3.55 17.80
C TRP A 120 -6.41 -2.92 18.95
N GLU A 121 -5.76 -2.62 20.09
CA GLU A 121 -6.42 -2.08 21.27
C GLU A 121 -7.05 -0.70 21.01
N LYS A 122 -6.30 0.20 20.34
CA LYS A 122 -6.83 1.52 19.97
C LYS A 122 -8.05 1.37 19.08
N ALA A 123 -7.96 0.54 18.04
CA ALA A 123 -9.07 0.31 17.13
C ALA A 123 -10.29 -0.27 17.85
N ALA A 124 -10.06 -1.09 18.87
CA ALA A 124 -11.12 -1.73 19.63
C ALA A 124 -11.88 -0.78 20.56
N ARG A 125 -11.19 0.13 21.26
CA ARG A 125 -11.78 0.88 22.39
C ARG A 125 -11.62 2.40 22.34
N GLY A 126 -11.02 2.93 21.27
CA GLY A 126 -10.81 4.36 21.08
C GLY A 126 -9.69 4.94 21.95
N THR A 127 -9.69 6.27 22.10
CA THR A 127 -8.57 6.99 22.74
C THR A 127 -8.64 7.09 24.26
N ARG A 128 -9.83 6.90 24.85
CA ARG A 128 -10.12 7.23 26.27
C ARG A 128 -9.87 6.07 27.24
N GLY A 129 -9.40 4.94 26.74
CA GLY A 129 -9.16 3.76 27.55
C GLY A 129 -10.43 3.13 28.13
N GLN A 130 -11.48 3.00 27.31
CA GLN A 130 -12.75 2.37 27.67
C GLN A 130 -12.59 0.84 27.85
N ARG A 131 -13.41 0.21 28.71
CA ARG A 131 -13.31 -1.24 28.98
C ARG A 131 -13.76 -2.10 27.79
N TYR A 132 -14.79 -1.66 27.07
CA TYR A 132 -15.40 -2.31 25.91
C TYR A 132 -15.48 -1.34 24.72
N PRO A 133 -15.74 -1.83 23.49
CA PRO A 133 -15.85 -0.99 22.31
C PRO A 133 -16.92 0.11 22.42
N TRP A 134 -18.01 -0.18 23.14
CA TRP A 134 -19.14 0.74 23.37
C TRP A 134 -19.09 1.51 24.70
N GLY A 135 -18.01 1.40 25.49
CA GLY A 135 -17.88 2.07 26.79
C GLY A 135 -17.54 1.14 27.95
N ASN A 136 -17.86 1.57 29.17
CA ASN A 136 -17.45 0.86 30.40
C ASN A 136 -18.52 -0.10 30.95
N ASP A 137 -19.73 -0.05 30.42
CA ASP A 137 -20.87 -0.87 30.85
C ASP A 137 -20.78 -2.30 30.25
N PRO A 138 -20.75 -3.36 31.08
CA PRO A 138 -20.65 -4.76 30.61
C PRO A 138 -21.96 -5.26 29.98
N ARG A 139 -22.21 -4.85 28.73
CA ARG A 139 -23.38 -5.26 27.94
C ARG A 139 -23.18 -6.61 27.24
N LEU A 140 -22.79 -7.64 28.00
CA LEU A 140 -22.38 -8.95 27.46
C LEU A 140 -23.51 -9.72 26.73
N SER A 141 -24.77 -9.36 26.97
CA SER A 141 -25.93 -9.89 26.24
C SER A 141 -26.03 -9.43 24.78
N ARG A 142 -25.22 -8.45 24.36
CA ARG A 142 -25.18 -7.90 22.99
C ARG A 142 -24.08 -8.49 22.12
N VAL A 143 -23.21 -9.32 22.68
CA VAL A 143 -22.05 -9.89 21.97
C VAL A 143 -22.08 -11.40 21.99
N ARG A 144 -21.52 -12.00 20.92
CA ARG A 144 -21.41 -13.44 20.77
C ARG A 144 -20.22 -13.96 21.59
N VAL A 145 -20.48 -14.19 22.89
CA VAL A 145 -19.53 -14.79 23.85
C VAL A 145 -19.91 -16.23 24.27
N GLY A 146 -21.05 -16.74 23.76
CA GLY A 146 -21.47 -18.15 23.68
C GLY A 146 -22.26 -18.76 24.85
N LEU A 147 -23.40 -19.41 24.53
CA LEU A 147 -24.01 -20.59 25.21
C LEU A 147 -24.88 -21.41 24.21
N GLY A 148 -24.68 -22.74 24.10
CA GLY A 148 -25.60 -23.68 23.40
C GLY A 148 -24.97 -24.65 22.38
N GLU A 149 -25.76 -25.60 21.83
CA GLU A 149 -25.37 -26.65 20.86
C GLU A 149 -24.76 -26.12 19.54
N HIS A 150 -24.84 -24.80 19.32
CA HIS A 150 -23.98 -24.07 18.42
C HIS A 150 -23.05 -23.20 19.27
N GLU A 151 -21.79 -23.64 19.44
CA GLU A 151 -20.69 -22.82 19.96
C GLU A 151 -20.84 -21.40 19.40
N GLY A 152 -21.02 -20.38 20.26
CA GLY A 152 -21.53 -19.04 19.92
C GLY A 152 -20.72 -18.24 18.89
N LEU A 153 -20.67 -18.74 17.66
CA LEU A 153 -20.00 -18.22 16.50
C LEU A 153 -21.08 -17.89 15.49
N GLY A 154 -20.89 -16.79 14.78
CA GLY A 154 -21.72 -16.43 13.64
C GLY A 154 -20.84 -15.97 12.48
N PRO A 155 -21.45 -15.66 11.34
CA PRO A 155 -20.76 -14.91 10.30
C PRO A 155 -20.17 -13.62 10.89
N VAL A 156 -18.98 -13.23 10.42
CA VAL A 156 -18.31 -12.02 10.88
C VAL A 156 -19.19 -10.78 10.63
N GLY A 157 -19.13 -9.79 11.52
CA GLY A 157 -19.89 -8.53 11.40
C GLY A 157 -21.38 -8.63 11.71
N THR A 158 -21.87 -9.76 12.22
CA THR A 158 -23.31 -9.98 12.50
C THR A 158 -23.70 -9.84 13.97
N SER A 159 -22.77 -9.46 14.85
CA SER A 159 -23.04 -9.27 16.28
C SER A 159 -23.66 -7.88 16.52
N PRO A 160 -24.89 -7.76 17.03
CA PRO A 160 -25.54 -6.45 17.15
C PRO A 160 -24.90 -5.53 18.19
N GLY A 161 -24.35 -4.39 17.76
CA GLY A 161 -23.83 -3.36 18.66
C GLY A 161 -22.43 -3.64 19.21
N ASP A 162 -21.65 -4.44 18.49
CA ASP A 162 -20.25 -4.76 18.77
C ASP A 162 -19.25 -3.79 18.11
N ALA A 163 -19.74 -2.89 17.26
CA ALA A 163 -18.93 -1.97 16.49
C ALA A 163 -18.07 -1.10 17.42
N SER A 164 -16.78 -1.04 17.12
CA SER A 164 -15.84 -0.18 17.81
C SER A 164 -16.07 1.30 17.50
N PRO A 165 -15.43 2.23 18.23
CA PRO A 165 -15.51 3.66 17.93
C PRO A 165 -15.06 4.04 16.51
N TYR A 166 -14.36 3.13 15.83
CA TYR A 166 -13.90 3.29 14.44
C TYR A 166 -14.63 2.39 13.45
N GLY A 167 -15.60 1.59 13.91
CA GLY A 167 -16.41 0.71 13.05
C GLY A 167 -15.88 -0.71 12.87
N CYS A 168 -14.91 -1.17 13.65
CA CYS A 168 -14.49 -2.58 13.63
C CYS A 168 -15.51 -3.45 14.36
N HIS A 169 -15.86 -4.59 13.77
CA HIS A 169 -16.75 -5.60 14.37
C HIS A 169 -15.97 -6.73 15.04
N ASP A 170 -16.68 -7.48 15.87
CA ASP A 170 -16.27 -8.67 16.61
C ASP A 170 -15.05 -8.48 17.53
N MET A 171 -14.74 -7.23 17.95
CA MET A 171 -13.59 -6.94 18.83
C MET A 171 -13.70 -7.58 20.23
N VAL A 172 -14.88 -8.07 20.62
CA VAL A 172 -15.17 -8.69 21.93
C VAL A 172 -15.40 -10.20 21.83
N GLY A 173 -15.38 -10.80 20.64
CA GLY A 173 -16.04 -12.10 20.41
C GLY A 173 -15.55 -12.89 19.20
N SER A 174 -16.15 -14.07 19.00
CA SER A 174 -15.85 -15.06 17.95
C SER A 174 -14.55 -15.86 18.15
N VAL A 175 -13.37 -15.22 18.05
CA VAL A 175 -12.07 -15.87 18.27
C VAL A 175 -11.05 -14.92 18.87
N LEU A 176 -10.01 -15.51 19.46
CA LEU A 176 -8.78 -14.80 19.75
C LEU A 176 -8.02 -14.45 18.46
N GLU A 177 -7.38 -13.29 18.43
CA GLU A 177 -6.75 -12.74 17.23
C GLU A 177 -5.23 -12.63 17.38
N TRP A 178 -4.53 -13.18 16.39
CA TRP A 178 -3.09 -12.95 16.24
C TRP A 178 -2.77 -11.49 15.97
N THR A 179 -1.77 -10.97 16.67
CA THR A 179 -1.11 -9.69 16.35
C THR A 179 0.30 -9.93 15.81
N GLY A 180 0.92 -8.91 15.22
CA GLY A 180 2.33 -8.92 14.82
C GLY A 180 3.29 -8.84 16.00
N THR A 181 2.82 -8.38 17.16
CA THR A 181 3.64 -8.01 18.31
C THR A 181 4.19 -9.23 19.05
N LEU A 182 5.49 -9.22 19.37
CA LEU A 182 6.07 -10.14 20.34
C LEU A 182 5.49 -9.88 21.72
N PHE A 183 5.23 -10.95 22.46
CA PHE A 183 4.77 -10.84 23.83
C PHE A 183 5.95 -10.53 24.76
N LEU A 184 6.02 -9.29 25.25
CA LEU A 184 6.99 -8.80 26.23
C LEU A 184 6.28 -8.24 27.48
N PRO A 185 6.99 -8.09 28.62
CA PRO A 185 6.43 -7.49 29.82
C PRO A 185 5.84 -6.09 29.57
N TYR A 186 4.81 -5.76 30.33
CA TYR A 186 4.16 -4.44 30.32
C TYR A 186 4.98 -3.44 31.18
N PRO A 187 4.96 -2.11 30.91
CA PRO A 187 4.18 -1.40 29.89
C PRO A 187 4.61 -1.68 28.45
N TYR A 188 3.74 -1.31 27.50
CA TYR A 188 4.05 -1.38 26.08
C TYR A 188 5.07 -0.32 25.71
N ASP A 189 6.20 -0.74 25.15
CA ASP A 189 7.21 0.14 24.56
C ASP A 189 7.34 -0.18 23.06
N PRO A 190 6.98 0.74 22.15
CA PRO A 190 7.13 0.51 20.72
C PRO A 190 8.59 0.41 20.26
N ASN A 191 9.57 0.74 21.10
CA ASN A 191 10.99 0.81 20.74
C ASN A 191 11.82 -0.38 21.23
N ASP A 192 11.24 -1.33 21.95
CA ASP A 192 11.98 -2.47 22.51
C ASP A 192 12.14 -3.65 21.53
N GLY A 193 11.80 -3.43 20.26
CA GLY A 193 11.86 -4.44 19.19
C GLY A 193 10.67 -5.38 19.14
N ARG A 194 9.64 -5.23 19.99
CA ARG A 194 8.46 -6.11 19.96
C ARG A 194 7.70 -6.11 18.63
N GLU A 195 7.80 -5.03 17.87
CA GLU A 195 7.15 -4.89 16.55
C GLU A 195 8.05 -5.29 15.37
N ASP A 196 9.24 -5.84 15.63
CA ASP A 196 10.10 -6.38 14.58
C ASP A 196 9.43 -7.59 13.91
N PRO A 197 9.06 -7.50 12.61
CA PRO A 197 8.41 -8.60 11.90
C PRO A 197 9.33 -9.83 11.68
N ALA A 198 10.65 -9.66 11.80
CA ALA A 198 11.64 -10.73 11.65
C ALA A 198 11.97 -11.42 12.98
N ALA A 199 11.66 -10.81 14.12
CA ALA A 199 11.99 -11.37 15.41
C ALA A 199 11.21 -12.66 15.69
N SER A 200 11.86 -13.62 16.36
CA SER A 200 11.24 -14.89 16.75
C SER A 200 10.78 -14.85 18.21
N GLY A 201 9.68 -15.54 18.52
CA GLY A 201 9.18 -15.60 19.89
C GLY A 201 7.67 -15.79 19.96
N ALA A 202 7.16 -15.85 21.19
CA ALA A 202 5.72 -15.88 21.44
C ALA A 202 5.08 -14.55 21.02
N ARG A 203 3.85 -14.62 20.52
CA ARG A 203 3.12 -13.46 19.99
C ARG A 203 1.99 -13.06 20.91
N SER A 204 1.75 -11.75 21.00
CA SER A 204 0.59 -11.20 21.69
C SER A 204 -0.68 -11.55 20.91
N VAL A 205 -1.68 -11.97 21.66
CA VAL A 205 -3.01 -12.33 21.15
C VAL A 205 -4.03 -11.49 21.88
N ARG A 206 -4.94 -10.90 21.10
CA ARG A 206 -5.95 -9.95 21.57
C ARG A 206 -7.36 -10.47 21.27
N GLY A 207 -8.36 -9.77 21.80
CA GLY A 207 -9.77 -10.17 21.68
C GLY A 207 -10.18 -11.21 22.70
N GLY A 208 -11.40 -11.73 22.53
CA GLY A 208 -12.02 -12.62 23.51
C GLY A 208 -12.86 -13.68 22.81
N GLY A 209 -12.50 -14.95 22.99
CA GLY A 209 -13.27 -16.09 22.51
C GLY A 209 -12.97 -17.33 23.36
N ALA A 210 -14.04 -17.95 23.84
CA ALA A 210 -14.15 -19.21 24.59
C ALA A 210 -14.13 -19.14 26.13
N VAL A 211 -15.23 -19.67 26.64
CA VAL A 211 -15.71 -19.80 28.01
C VAL A 211 -14.83 -20.76 28.82
N ARG A 212 -14.71 -20.57 30.14
CA ARG A 212 -14.09 -21.57 31.04
C ARG A 212 -15.15 -22.53 31.58
N LYS A 213 -14.88 -23.84 31.50
CA LYS A 213 -15.64 -24.87 32.23
C LYS A 213 -15.20 -24.87 33.69
N LEU A 214 -16.13 -24.61 34.60
CA LEU A 214 -15.93 -24.76 36.04
C LEU A 214 -15.87 -26.25 36.42
N GLN A 215 -15.32 -26.55 37.59
CA GLN A 215 -15.25 -27.93 38.12
C GLN A 215 -16.65 -28.57 38.29
N ASP A 216 -17.69 -27.76 38.45
CA ASP A 216 -19.09 -28.19 38.54
C ASP A 216 -19.79 -28.34 37.17
N GLY A 217 -19.03 -28.22 36.07
CA GLY A 217 -19.52 -28.39 34.71
C GLY A 217 -20.18 -27.16 34.09
N ARG A 218 -20.37 -26.07 34.83
CA ARG A 218 -20.94 -24.83 34.29
C ARG A 218 -19.91 -24.06 33.45
N TRP A 219 -20.38 -23.41 32.40
CA TRP A 219 -19.57 -22.55 31.55
C TRP A 219 -19.83 -21.08 31.91
N ILE A 220 -18.80 -20.34 32.33
CA ILE A 220 -18.92 -18.90 32.61
C ILE A 220 -18.08 -18.05 31.64
N PRO A 221 -18.68 -17.03 30.97
CA PRO A 221 -17.89 -15.97 30.37
C PRO A 221 -17.17 -15.26 31.51
N GLY A 222 -15.85 -15.33 31.57
CA GLY A 222 -15.12 -14.53 32.56
C GLY A 222 -15.13 -13.07 32.08
N PRO A 223 -15.76 -12.11 32.79
CA PRO A 223 -15.82 -10.70 32.37
C PRO A 223 -14.45 -10.04 32.19
N VAL A 224 -13.37 -10.69 32.68
CA VAL A 224 -11.96 -10.31 32.51
C VAL A 224 -11.47 -10.55 31.08
N TRP A 225 -11.87 -11.66 30.43
CA TRP A 225 -11.34 -12.12 29.13
C TRP A 225 -11.97 -11.43 27.91
N VAL A 226 -12.93 -10.54 28.15
CA VAL A 226 -13.62 -9.74 27.12
C VAL A 226 -13.23 -8.26 27.20
N ARG A 227 -12.33 -7.90 28.13
CA ARG A 227 -11.77 -6.54 28.24
C ARG A 227 -10.78 -6.33 27.11
N GLN A 228 -10.84 -5.15 26.51
CA GLN A 228 -10.00 -4.83 25.35
C GLN A 228 -8.52 -4.60 25.70
N ALA A 229 -8.24 -4.32 26.98
CA ALA A 229 -6.88 -4.21 27.51
C ALA A 229 -6.25 -5.58 27.83
N GLU A 230 -7.05 -6.64 27.97
CA GLU A 230 -6.52 -7.98 28.25
C GLU A 230 -5.80 -8.51 27.00
N HIS A 231 -4.65 -9.13 27.20
CA HIS A 231 -3.92 -9.83 26.17
C HIS A 231 -3.37 -11.13 26.72
N THR A 232 -3.02 -12.06 25.84
CA THR A 232 -2.39 -13.32 26.25
C THR A 232 -1.31 -13.71 25.26
N THR A 233 -0.57 -14.76 25.58
CA THR A 233 0.59 -15.20 24.80
C THR A 233 0.45 -16.63 24.34
N TYR A 234 0.84 -16.86 23.09
CA TYR A 234 0.96 -18.20 22.55
C TYR A 234 2.22 -18.29 21.69
N THR A 235 2.84 -19.47 21.71
CA THR A 235 3.90 -19.79 20.76
C THR A 235 3.33 -19.79 19.34
N PRO A 236 4.07 -19.31 18.31
CA PRO A 236 3.56 -19.17 16.95
C PRO A 236 2.95 -20.45 16.35
N ASN A 237 3.47 -21.60 16.80
CA ASN A 237 3.05 -22.94 16.37
C ASN A 237 1.86 -23.52 17.18
N LYS A 238 1.14 -22.72 17.97
CA LYS A 238 -0.10 -23.16 18.65
C LYS A 238 -1.31 -22.66 17.87
N TRP A 239 -2.28 -23.52 17.60
CA TRP A 239 -3.32 -23.24 16.60
C TRP A 239 -4.73 -23.12 17.18
N SER A 240 -5.02 -23.77 18.31
CA SER A 240 -6.38 -24.04 18.78
C SER A 240 -7.20 -22.76 19.02
N TYR A 241 -8.28 -22.51 18.24
CA TYR A 241 -9.21 -21.37 18.39
C TYR A 241 -8.62 -19.96 18.20
N ARG A 242 -7.58 -19.78 17.37
CA ARG A 242 -7.07 -18.46 16.96
C ARG A 242 -7.43 -18.17 15.51
N GLY A 243 -7.91 -16.96 15.26
CA GLY A 243 -8.04 -16.35 13.94
C GLY A 243 -7.19 -15.08 13.87
N PHE A 244 -7.51 -14.19 12.94
CA PHE A 244 -6.80 -12.93 12.76
C PHE A 244 -7.59 -11.96 11.90
N ARG A 245 -7.19 -10.69 11.96
CA ARG A 245 -7.56 -9.64 11.02
C ARG A 245 -6.29 -8.93 10.56
N CYS A 246 -6.35 -8.21 9.45
CA CYS A 246 -5.18 -7.53 8.92
C CYS A 246 -5.25 -6.01 9.14
N ALA A 247 -4.08 -5.40 9.20
CA ALA A 247 -3.87 -3.97 9.18
C ALA A 247 -3.07 -3.56 7.94
N MET A 248 -3.19 -2.30 7.56
CA MET A 248 -2.43 -1.66 6.50
C MET A 248 -1.95 -0.31 7.02
N ASN A 249 -0.66 0.00 6.87
CA ASN A 249 -0.16 1.33 7.21
C ASN A 249 -0.92 2.35 6.36
N ALA A 250 -1.38 3.47 6.94
CA ALA A 250 -2.06 4.48 6.13
C ALA A 250 -1.13 5.07 5.06
N GLU A 251 0.18 5.06 5.34
CA GLU A 251 1.22 5.41 4.38
C GLU A 251 1.35 4.39 3.22
N TRP A 252 0.73 3.22 3.27
CA TRP A 252 0.64 2.33 2.10
C TRP A 252 -0.56 2.67 1.20
N VAL A 253 -1.53 3.42 1.71
CA VAL A 253 -2.70 3.82 0.91
C VAL A 253 -2.31 5.04 0.10
N PRO A 254 -2.17 4.90 -1.23
CA PRO A 254 -1.75 6.01 -2.05
C PRO A 254 -2.84 7.10 -2.09
N PRO A 255 -2.45 8.37 -2.27
CA PRO A 255 -3.40 9.41 -2.68
C PRO A 255 -4.19 8.96 -3.92
N LEU A 256 -5.44 9.42 -4.05
CA LEU A 256 -6.28 9.07 -5.18
C LEU A 256 -5.55 9.26 -6.52
N GLY A 257 -5.55 8.22 -7.35
CA GLY A 257 -4.87 8.21 -8.66
C GLY A 257 -3.38 7.87 -8.62
N MET A 258 -2.80 7.55 -7.45
CA MET A 258 -1.43 7.06 -7.33
C MET A 258 -1.39 5.58 -6.93
N ALA A 259 -0.24 4.96 -7.16
CA ALA A 259 0.14 3.63 -6.72
C ALA A 259 1.20 3.73 -5.64
N TYR A 260 1.16 2.82 -4.66
CA TYR A 260 2.23 2.65 -3.68
C TYR A 260 3.30 1.72 -4.24
N VAL A 261 4.55 2.19 -4.30
CA VAL A 261 5.71 1.38 -4.64
C VAL A 261 6.52 1.14 -3.36
N PRO A 262 6.65 -0.12 -2.91
CA PRO A 262 7.31 -0.43 -1.65
C PRO A 262 8.80 -0.14 -1.70
N ALA A 263 9.37 0.19 -0.52
CA ALA A 263 10.81 0.27 -0.35
C ALA A 263 11.47 -1.08 -0.64
N GLY A 264 12.74 -1.05 -1.03
CA GLY A 264 13.55 -2.25 -1.22
C GLY A 264 14.35 -2.24 -2.51
N GLU A 265 15.09 -3.32 -2.70
CA GLU A 265 15.97 -3.54 -3.85
C GLU A 265 15.18 -3.90 -5.10
N PHE A 266 15.71 -3.51 -6.26
CA PHE A 266 15.27 -3.98 -7.57
C PHE A 266 16.47 -4.01 -8.54
N LEU A 267 16.32 -4.79 -9.61
CA LEU A 267 17.29 -4.83 -10.70
C LEU A 267 17.03 -3.69 -11.69
N MET A 268 17.95 -2.71 -11.72
CA MET A 268 17.95 -1.58 -12.64
C MET A 268 18.85 -1.86 -13.85
N GLY A 269 18.38 -1.51 -15.04
CA GLY A 269 19.10 -1.70 -16.31
C GLY A 269 18.99 -3.10 -16.90
N SER A 270 19.81 -3.34 -17.94
CA SER A 270 19.83 -4.58 -18.70
C SER A 270 21.21 -4.84 -19.32
N ASP A 271 21.79 -6.01 -19.02
CA ASP A 271 23.05 -6.45 -19.64
C ASP A 271 22.90 -6.76 -21.14
N ALA A 272 21.67 -7.01 -21.60
CA ALA A 272 21.37 -7.22 -23.01
C ALA A 272 21.09 -5.90 -23.77
N GLY A 273 20.88 -4.79 -23.06
CA GLY A 273 20.54 -3.49 -23.63
C GLY A 273 21.73 -2.77 -24.29
N PRO A 274 21.54 -1.55 -24.82
CA PRO A 274 22.61 -0.64 -25.24
C PRO A 274 23.55 -0.24 -24.09
N TYR A 275 24.64 0.45 -24.43
CA TYR A 275 25.73 0.78 -23.50
C TYR A 275 25.27 1.56 -22.26
N ASP A 276 24.30 2.45 -22.41
CA ASP A 276 23.75 3.33 -21.38
C ASP A 276 22.72 2.62 -20.48
N GLU A 277 22.22 1.45 -20.86
CA GLU A 277 21.38 0.57 -20.02
C GLU A 277 22.21 -0.44 -19.20
N ARG A 278 23.53 -0.51 -19.43
CA ARG A 278 24.45 -1.45 -18.80
C ARG A 278 25.28 -0.80 -17.69
N PRO A 279 25.69 -1.57 -16.67
CA PRO A 279 25.29 -2.96 -16.39
C PRO A 279 23.90 -3.01 -15.76
N GLN A 280 23.27 -4.19 -15.81
CA GLN A 280 22.21 -4.47 -14.86
C GLN A 280 22.81 -4.52 -13.44
N HIS A 281 22.20 -3.82 -12.50
CA HIS A 281 22.71 -3.69 -11.14
C HIS A 281 21.58 -3.53 -10.13
N GLU A 282 21.87 -3.84 -8.88
CA GLU A 282 20.92 -3.70 -7.79
C GLU A 282 20.88 -2.26 -7.26
N VAL A 283 19.66 -1.73 -7.13
CA VAL A 283 19.39 -0.41 -6.56
C VAL A 283 18.35 -0.53 -5.46
N TYR A 284 18.62 0.08 -4.31
CA TYR A 284 17.65 0.26 -3.24
C TYR A 284 16.89 1.58 -3.41
N LEU A 285 15.57 1.51 -3.36
CA LEU A 285 14.71 2.69 -3.27
C LEU A 285 13.93 2.69 -1.95
N ASP A 286 13.82 3.86 -1.33
CA ASP A 286 12.80 4.10 -0.31
C ASP A 286 11.40 3.95 -0.92
N ALA A 287 10.37 3.80 -0.09
CA ALA A 287 9.00 3.73 -0.58
C ALA A 287 8.56 5.10 -1.12
N TYR A 288 7.71 5.09 -2.15
CA TYR A 288 7.14 6.29 -2.75
C TYR A 288 5.77 5.97 -3.35
N TYR A 289 5.02 7.02 -3.66
CA TYR A 289 3.85 6.93 -4.53
C TYR A 289 4.21 7.36 -5.95
N MET A 290 3.60 6.75 -6.95
CA MET A 290 3.69 7.20 -8.34
C MET A 290 2.30 7.30 -8.95
N ASP A 291 2.05 8.31 -9.78
CA ASP A 291 0.81 8.39 -10.53
C ASP A 291 0.57 7.10 -11.32
N LYS A 292 -0.62 6.51 -11.17
CA LYS A 292 -0.97 5.27 -11.87
C LYS A 292 -0.88 5.44 -13.37
N CYS A 293 -1.21 6.62 -13.87
CA CYS A 293 -1.26 6.93 -15.29
C CYS A 293 -0.60 8.30 -15.56
N PRO A 294 -0.17 8.59 -16.80
CA PRO A 294 0.40 9.89 -17.15
C PRO A 294 -0.56 11.05 -16.87
N VAL A 295 -0.01 12.25 -16.68
CA VAL A 295 -0.83 13.47 -16.49
C VAL A 295 -1.69 13.71 -17.72
N THR A 296 -2.99 13.92 -17.53
CA THR A 296 -3.94 14.10 -18.64
C THR A 296 -4.01 15.55 -19.11
N ASN A 297 -4.54 15.76 -20.32
CA ASN A 297 -4.81 17.10 -20.84
C ASN A 297 -5.75 17.91 -19.92
N ALA A 298 -6.79 17.30 -19.37
CA ALA A 298 -7.71 17.98 -18.45
C ALA A 298 -7.02 18.40 -17.15
N GLN A 299 -6.15 17.54 -16.59
CA GLN A 299 -5.38 17.87 -15.41
C GLN A 299 -4.43 19.05 -15.67
N PHE A 300 -3.69 19.01 -16.78
CA PHE A 300 -2.77 20.10 -17.13
C PHE A 300 -3.50 21.41 -17.44
N GLN A 301 -4.68 21.36 -18.06
CA GLN A 301 -5.53 22.54 -18.26
C GLN A 301 -6.05 23.14 -16.96
N ASP A 302 -6.44 22.30 -16.01
CA ASP A 302 -6.85 22.75 -14.69
C ASP A 302 -5.69 23.47 -13.98
N PHE A 303 -4.46 22.96 -14.11
CA PHE A 303 -3.24 23.64 -13.67
C PHE A 303 -3.06 25.00 -14.34
N MET A 304 -3.04 25.07 -15.68
CA MET A 304 -2.88 26.34 -16.41
C MET A 304 -3.93 27.37 -15.97
N LYS A 305 -5.19 26.95 -15.86
CA LYS A 305 -6.31 27.81 -15.47
C LYS A 305 -6.22 28.28 -14.02
N LYS A 306 -6.00 27.37 -13.07
CA LYS A 306 -6.04 27.68 -11.63
C LYS A 306 -4.76 28.35 -11.13
N ALA A 307 -3.61 28.03 -11.72
CA ALA A 307 -2.33 28.65 -11.37
C ALA A 307 -2.04 29.92 -12.19
N GLY A 308 -2.81 30.19 -13.26
CA GLY A 308 -2.48 31.23 -14.23
C GLY A 308 -1.17 30.94 -15.00
N TYR A 309 -0.79 29.67 -15.09
CA TYR A 309 0.47 29.24 -15.68
C TYR A 309 0.40 29.24 -17.20
N LYS A 310 1.44 29.77 -17.84
CA LYS A 310 1.63 29.74 -19.30
C LYS A 310 2.81 28.80 -19.59
N PRO A 311 2.58 27.64 -20.23
CA PRO A 311 3.66 26.72 -20.52
C PRO A 311 4.64 27.31 -21.55
N GLU A 312 5.91 26.96 -21.40
CA GLU A 312 6.93 27.24 -22.42
C GLU A 312 6.81 26.31 -23.62
N GLY A 313 6.32 25.09 -23.37
CA GLY A 313 5.87 24.19 -24.40
C GLY A 313 4.59 24.67 -25.07
N ASP A 314 4.02 23.81 -25.89
CA ASP A 314 2.72 24.10 -26.53
C ASP A 314 1.90 22.80 -26.53
N PRO A 315 1.34 22.44 -25.36
CA PRO A 315 0.50 21.26 -25.22
C PRO A 315 -0.85 21.42 -25.93
N MET A 316 -1.32 22.67 -26.11
CA MET A 316 -2.61 22.95 -26.72
C MET A 316 -2.64 22.63 -28.22
N GLN A 317 -1.51 22.72 -28.93
CA GLN A 317 -1.41 22.20 -30.31
C GLN A 317 -1.75 20.71 -30.42
N TYR A 318 -1.64 19.95 -29.33
CA TYR A 318 -1.82 18.50 -29.30
C TYR A 318 -3.08 18.05 -28.57
N PHE A 319 -3.91 19.00 -28.13
CA PHE A 319 -5.16 18.75 -27.45
C PHE A 319 -6.34 19.11 -28.36
N SER A 320 -7.11 18.11 -28.76
CA SER A 320 -8.40 18.30 -29.43
C SER A 320 -9.56 18.08 -28.44
N PRO A 321 -10.72 18.73 -28.62
CA PRO A 321 -11.92 18.41 -27.84
C PRO A 321 -12.23 16.90 -27.87
N GLY A 322 -12.57 16.32 -26.71
CA GLY A 322 -12.75 14.87 -26.56
C GLY A 322 -11.47 14.10 -26.18
N GLN A 323 -10.33 14.78 -26.03
CA GLN A 323 -9.05 14.19 -25.59
C GLN A 323 -8.67 14.56 -24.15
N GLU A 324 -9.66 14.88 -23.32
CA GLU A 324 -9.47 15.34 -21.94
C GLU A 324 -8.70 14.32 -21.10
N GLN A 325 -8.96 13.03 -21.34
CA GLN A 325 -8.33 11.90 -20.65
C GLN A 325 -7.09 11.34 -21.38
N PHE A 326 -6.62 12.01 -22.44
CA PHE A 326 -5.39 11.60 -23.12
C PHE A 326 -4.18 12.19 -22.39
N PRO A 327 -3.02 11.55 -22.47
CA PRO A 327 -1.80 12.07 -21.84
C PRO A 327 -1.44 13.43 -22.46
N VAL A 328 -1.09 14.39 -21.60
CA VAL A 328 -0.52 15.66 -22.06
C VAL A 328 0.83 15.41 -22.72
N ARG A 329 1.13 16.12 -23.80
CA ARG A 329 2.41 16.03 -24.51
C ARG A 329 2.81 17.36 -25.12
N GLY A 330 4.08 17.50 -25.49
CA GLY A 330 4.57 18.76 -26.04
C GLY A 330 4.87 19.82 -24.96
N VAL A 331 5.09 19.36 -23.73
CA VAL A 331 5.51 20.16 -22.58
C VAL A 331 7.04 20.11 -22.44
N THR A 332 7.64 21.16 -21.89
CA THR A 332 9.06 21.14 -21.50
C THR A 332 9.23 20.34 -20.20
N TRP A 333 10.49 20.05 -19.84
CA TRP A 333 10.78 19.48 -18.52
C TRP A 333 10.39 20.44 -17.39
N ASP A 334 10.63 21.74 -17.58
CA ASP A 334 10.28 22.78 -16.59
C ASP A 334 8.76 22.92 -16.41
N ASP A 335 7.98 22.80 -17.50
CA ASP A 335 6.51 22.74 -17.43
C ASP A 335 6.02 21.56 -16.57
N ALA A 336 6.64 20.39 -16.77
CA ALA A 336 6.31 19.18 -16.02
C ALA A 336 6.66 19.33 -14.53
N VAL A 337 7.81 19.94 -14.20
CA VAL A 337 8.20 20.26 -12.82
C VAL A 337 7.26 21.28 -12.20
N ALA A 338 6.87 22.33 -12.92
CA ALA A 338 5.95 23.35 -12.44
C ALA A 338 4.58 22.74 -12.09
N TYR A 339 4.03 21.89 -12.97
CA TYR A 339 2.81 21.15 -12.69
C TYR A 339 2.97 20.25 -11.45
N ALA A 340 4.03 19.45 -11.39
CA ALA A 340 4.23 18.50 -10.30
C ALA A 340 4.28 19.22 -8.95
N ARG A 341 4.99 20.35 -8.87
CA ARG A 341 5.04 21.18 -7.66
C ARG A 341 3.67 21.77 -7.29
N TRP A 342 2.93 22.29 -8.27
CA TRP A 342 1.57 22.80 -8.05
C TRP A 342 0.65 21.71 -7.48
N ALA A 343 0.78 20.49 -7.98
CA ALA A 343 0.05 19.31 -7.51
C ALA A 343 0.57 18.73 -6.17
N ARG A 344 1.60 19.33 -5.55
CA ARG A 344 2.31 18.85 -4.34
C ARG A 344 2.96 17.47 -4.53
N LYS A 345 3.46 17.24 -5.73
CA LYS A 345 4.21 16.06 -6.16
C LYS A 345 5.59 16.50 -6.68
N ARG A 346 6.29 15.59 -7.33
CA ARG A 346 7.56 15.81 -8.06
C ARG A 346 7.58 14.91 -9.30
N LEU A 347 8.56 15.09 -10.18
CA LEU A 347 8.86 14.05 -11.16
C LEU A 347 9.47 12.82 -10.46
N PRO A 348 9.23 11.60 -10.97
CA PRO A 348 9.96 10.41 -10.52
C PRO A 348 11.43 10.53 -10.89
N THR A 349 12.30 9.91 -10.10
CA THR A 349 13.65 9.60 -10.57
C THR A 349 13.60 8.54 -11.67
N GLU A 350 14.65 8.41 -12.46
CA GLU A 350 14.75 7.34 -13.46
C GLU A 350 14.63 5.95 -12.81
N ALA A 351 15.28 5.76 -11.66
CA ALA A 351 15.21 4.51 -10.91
C ALA A 351 13.80 4.21 -10.39
N GLU A 352 13.11 5.22 -9.84
CA GLU A 352 11.72 5.09 -9.40
C GLU A 352 10.78 4.76 -10.55
N TRP A 353 10.99 5.38 -11.71
CA TRP A 353 10.20 5.07 -12.90
C TRP A 353 10.39 3.61 -13.31
N GLU A 354 11.64 3.14 -13.39
CA GLU A 354 11.96 1.79 -13.83
C GLU A 354 11.45 0.72 -12.85
N LYS A 355 11.68 0.90 -11.54
CA LYS A 355 11.14 -0.01 -10.52
C LYS A 355 9.64 -0.09 -10.61
N ALA A 356 8.97 1.05 -10.74
CA ALA A 356 7.53 1.06 -10.81
C ALA A 356 6.99 0.35 -12.07
N ALA A 357 7.71 0.44 -13.19
CA ALA A 357 7.37 -0.26 -14.43
C ALA A 357 7.55 -1.78 -14.30
N ARG A 358 8.66 -2.25 -13.69
CA ARG A 358 9.10 -3.65 -13.80
C ARG A 358 9.03 -4.47 -12.52
N GLY A 359 8.76 -3.88 -11.36
CA GLY A 359 8.88 -4.61 -10.10
C GLY A 359 10.33 -4.85 -9.68
N SER A 360 10.53 -5.83 -8.81
CA SER A 360 11.85 -6.20 -8.27
C SER A 360 12.55 -7.32 -9.05
N ASP A 361 11.85 -8.00 -9.95
CA ASP A 361 12.27 -9.26 -10.60
C ASP A 361 12.98 -9.07 -11.96
N GLY A 362 13.17 -7.82 -12.39
CA GLY A 362 13.92 -7.53 -13.62
C GLY A 362 13.18 -7.92 -14.91
N ARG A 363 11.85 -8.01 -14.91
CA ARG A 363 11.08 -8.30 -16.15
C ARG A 363 11.33 -7.31 -17.29
N LEU A 364 11.13 -7.76 -18.53
CA LEU A 364 11.35 -6.96 -19.75
C LEU A 364 10.26 -5.91 -20.00
N TYR A 365 8.99 -6.26 -19.78
CA TYR A 365 7.83 -5.38 -19.95
C TYR A 365 7.01 -5.33 -18.66
N PRO A 366 6.11 -4.35 -18.46
CA PRO A 366 5.33 -4.25 -17.23
C PRO A 366 4.56 -5.53 -16.87
N TRP A 367 4.02 -6.20 -17.89
CA TRP A 367 3.24 -7.43 -17.77
C TRP A 367 4.06 -8.73 -17.75
N GLY A 368 5.38 -8.69 -17.93
CA GLY A 368 6.23 -9.89 -17.94
C GLY A 368 7.33 -9.87 -18.99
N ASN A 369 7.82 -11.05 -19.36
CA ASN A 369 8.95 -11.20 -20.28
C ASN A 369 8.54 -11.48 -21.74
N GLU A 370 7.33 -11.97 -21.94
CA GLU A 370 6.80 -12.24 -23.28
C GLU A 370 6.20 -10.97 -23.90
N TRP A 371 6.57 -10.71 -25.15
CA TRP A 371 6.03 -9.58 -25.91
C TRP A 371 4.55 -9.78 -26.19
N ASP A 372 3.75 -8.77 -25.84
CA ASP A 372 2.33 -8.74 -26.14
C ASP A 372 1.95 -7.34 -26.67
N PRO A 373 1.78 -7.19 -27.99
CA PRO A 373 1.49 -5.90 -28.58
C PRO A 373 0.05 -5.42 -28.33
N ALA A 374 -0.80 -6.24 -27.70
CA ALA A 374 -2.12 -5.82 -27.23
C ALA A 374 -2.06 -5.07 -25.88
N LYS A 375 -0.96 -5.20 -25.14
CA LYS A 375 -0.75 -4.62 -23.79
C LYS A 375 0.06 -3.32 -23.79
N CYS A 376 0.25 -2.69 -24.94
CA CYS A 376 0.92 -1.40 -25.04
C CYS A 376 0.37 -0.53 -26.17
N ASN A 377 0.65 0.76 -26.09
CA ASN A 377 0.34 1.73 -27.12
C ASN A 377 1.63 2.19 -27.82
N VAL A 378 2.18 1.35 -28.69
CA VAL A 378 3.35 1.64 -29.53
C VAL A 378 3.06 1.42 -31.01
N ARG A 379 3.88 2.01 -31.88
CA ARG A 379 3.80 1.81 -33.34
C ARG A 379 4.60 0.54 -33.69
N GLY A 380 4.05 -0.36 -34.50
CA GLY A 380 4.79 -1.55 -34.94
C GLY A 380 3.89 -2.73 -35.29
N PRO A 381 4.48 -3.83 -35.83
CA PRO A 381 3.73 -5.03 -36.17
C PRO A 381 3.01 -5.61 -34.94
N GLY A 382 1.68 -5.72 -35.03
CA GLY A 382 0.83 -6.24 -33.95
C GLY A 382 0.30 -5.18 -32.97
N GLY A 383 0.82 -3.95 -32.97
CA GLY A 383 0.38 -2.89 -32.06
C GLY A 383 -1.08 -2.47 -32.31
N ARG A 384 -1.92 -2.50 -31.27
CA ARG A 384 -3.37 -2.21 -31.37
C ARG A 384 -3.66 -0.73 -31.70
N PHE A 385 -2.74 0.19 -31.39
CA PHE A 385 -2.99 1.63 -31.43
C PHE A 385 -2.04 2.35 -32.40
N LYS A 386 -2.59 2.82 -33.53
CA LYS A 386 -1.88 3.72 -34.46
C LYS A 386 -2.03 5.21 -34.08
N LYS A 387 -2.63 5.49 -32.92
CA LYS A 387 -3.04 6.82 -32.47
C LYS A 387 -2.88 6.91 -30.94
N PRO A 388 -2.72 8.12 -30.38
CA PRO A 388 -2.87 8.34 -28.95
C PRO A 388 -4.18 7.74 -28.44
N ALA A 389 -4.20 7.28 -27.20
CA ALA A 389 -5.39 6.77 -26.52
C ALA A 389 -5.56 7.48 -25.18
N ALA A 390 -6.74 7.36 -24.59
CA ALA A 390 -6.96 7.81 -23.22
C ALA A 390 -6.06 7.00 -22.26
N VAL A 391 -5.60 7.64 -21.20
CA VAL A 391 -4.77 6.98 -20.20
C VAL A 391 -5.51 5.81 -19.56
N GLY A 392 -4.82 4.70 -19.32
CA GLY A 392 -5.36 3.49 -18.69
C GLY A 392 -6.40 2.74 -19.51
N SER A 393 -6.46 2.97 -20.83
CA SER A 393 -7.40 2.29 -21.74
C SER A 393 -6.86 0.98 -22.35
N VAL A 394 -5.60 0.62 -22.04
CA VAL A 394 -4.97 -0.59 -22.55
C VAL A 394 -5.18 -1.74 -21.55
N ASP A 395 -5.92 -2.77 -21.96
CA ASP A 395 -6.22 -3.90 -21.08
C ASP A 395 -4.97 -4.74 -20.80
N GLY A 396 -4.71 -5.05 -19.52
CA GLY A 396 -3.63 -5.95 -19.11
C GLY A 396 -2.23 -5.35 -19.18
N ASP A 397 -2.10 -4.03 -19.36
CA ASP A 397 -0.83 -3.29 -19.42
C ASP A 397 -0.21 -2.97 -18.05
N ARG A 398 -0.95 -3.23 -16.97
CA ARG A 398 -0.60 -2.83 -15.61
C ARG A 398 0.72 -3.48 -15.18
N SER A 399 1.61 -2.64 -14.68
CA SER A 399 2.84 -3.04 -13.98
C SER A 399 2.55 -3.77 -12.66
N PRO A 400 3.57 -4.38 -12.00
CA PRO A 400 3.42 -5.02 -10.69
C PRO A 400 2.84 -4.14 -9.59
N TYR A 401 2.97 -2.82 -9.76
CA TYR A 401 2.49 -1.82 -8.80
C TYR A 401 1.33 -1.01 -9.35
N ASP A 402 0.53 -1.58 -10.27
CA ASP A 402 -0.74 -0.99 -10.74
C ASP A 402 -0.58 0.33 -11.54
N CYS A 403 0.61 0.62 -12.03
CA CYS A 403 0.84 1.71 -12.99
C CYS A 403 0.54 1.24 -14.41
N CYS A 404 -0.32 1.99 -15.10
CA CYS A 404 -0.76 1.84 -16.48
C CYS A 404 0.16 2.63 -17.44
N ASP A 405 0.10 2.30 -18.73
CA ASP A 405 0.78 3.00 -19.84
C ASP A 405 2.30 3.17 -19.64
N MET A 406 2.95 2.29 -18.87
CA MET A 406 4.40 2.34 -18.65
C MET A 406 5.19 1.97 -19.91
N ALA A 407 4.55 1.31 -20.88
CA ALA A 407 5.12 0.93 -22.16
C ALA A 407 4.30 1.55 -23.31
N GLY A 408 4.82 2.63 -23.89
CA GLY A 408 4.19 3.39 -24.97
C GLY A 408 3.36 4.58 -24.47
N ALA A 409 2.28 4.91 -25.19
CA ALA A 409 1.45 6.09 -25.02
C ALA A 409 2.23 7.40 -25.23
N VAL A 410 3.04 7.86 -24.28
CA VAL A 410 3.94 9.01 -24.43
C VAL A 410 5.26 8.70 -23.76
N TRP A 411 6.32 9.28 -24.28
CA TRP A 411 7.58 9.36 -23.54
C TRP A 411 7.37 10.17 -22.26
N GLU A 412 8.04 9.81 -21.16
CA GLU A 412 7.83 10.45 -19.87
C GLU A 412 9.10 11.07 -19.30
N TRP A 413 9.04 12.35 -18.93
CA TRP A 413 10.14 13.05 -18.25
C TRP A 413 10.42 12.46 -16.86
N CYS A 414 11.69 12.19 -16.57
CA CYS A 414 12.19 11.93 -15.21
C CYS A 414 12.93 13.16 -14.65
N SER A 415 13.18 13.19 -13.34
CA SER A 415 13.93 14.29 -12.71
C SER A 415 15.41 14.34 -13.12
N ASP A 416 15.97 13.20 -13.50
CA ASP A 416 17.40 12.96 -13.62
C ASP A 416 17.98 13.67 -14.84
N TRP A 417 19.18 14.21 -14.67
CA TRP A 417 20.04 14.46 -15.82
C TRP A 417 20.49 13.12 -16.42
N HIS A 418 20.63 13.07 -17.73
CA HIS A 418 21.07 11.87 -18.42
C HIS A 418 22.59 11.82 -18.51
N ASP A 419 23.15 10.67 -18.18
CA ASP A 419 24.56 10.34 -18.36
C ASP A 419 24.72 8.84 -18.68
N GLU A 420 25.56 8.54 -19.67
CA GLU A 420 25.75 7.19 -20.23
C GLU A 420 26.61 6.28 -19.34
N SER A 421 27.44 6.84 -18.44
CA SER A 421 28.23 6.09 -17.47
C SER A 421 27.54 5.94 -16.11
N TYR A 422 26.46 6.68 -15.84
CA TYR A 422 25.82 6.75 -14.52
C TYR A 422 25.41 5.39 -13.93
N TYR A 423 25.02 4.40 -14.74
CA TYR A 423 24.68 3.06 -14.24
C TYR A 423 25.89 2.30 -13.66
N ARG A 424 27.13 2.69 -14.03
CA ARG A 424 28.38 2.10 -13.52
C ARG A 424 28.90 2.80 -12.27
N GLU A 425 28.64 4.10 -12.16
CA GLU A 425 29.33 4.99 -11.21
C GLU A 425 28.38 5.57 -10.14
N GLY A 426 27.07 5.54 -10.41
CA GLY A 426 26.06 6.15 -9.55
C GLY A 426 25.87 5.43 -8.20
N PRO A 427 25.31 6.13 -7.21
CA PRO A 427 24.97 5.53 -5.93
C PRO A 427 23.88 4.46 -6.09
N LYS A 428 24.00 3.36 -5.32
CA LYS A 428 23.03 2.26 -5.32
C LYS A 428 21.78 2.52 -4.48
N ARG A 429 21.75 3.59 -3.67
CA ARG A 429 20.61 3.91 -2.79
C ARG A 429 20.00 5.24 -3.22
N ASN A 430 18.74 5.23 -3.62
CA ASN A 430 17.99 6.41 -4.09
C ASN A 430 18.76 7.27 -5.11
N PRO A 431 19.28 6.70 -6.23
CA PRO A 431 19.96 7.48 -7.25
C PRO A 431 19.06 8.57 -7.84
N LYS A 432 19.63 9.74 -8.13
CA LYS A 432 18.91 10.93 -8.66
C LYS A 432 19.50 11.45 -9.98
N GLY A 433 20.38 10.67 -10.62
CA GLY A 433 21.20 11.12 -11.74
C GLY A 433 22.40 11.98 -11.29
N PRO A 434 23.25 12.41 -12.22
CA PRO A 434 24.30 13.38 -11.95
C PRO A 434 23.71 14.76 -11.63
N ASP A 435 24.49 15.61 -10.93
CA ASP A 435 24.02 16.92 -10.47
C ASP A 435 23.72 17.91 -11.62
N ARG A 436 24.35 17.69 -12.78
CA ARG A 436 24.23 18.53 -13.98
C ARG A 436 24.33 17.68 -15.24
N GLY A 437 23.74 18.18 -16.33
CA GLY A 437 23.81 17.56 -17.64
C GLY A 437 23.24 18.47 -18.72
N GLU A 438 23.34 18.01 -19.97
CA GLU A 438 22.75 18.69 -21.12
C GLU A 438 21.33 18.18 -21.42
N PHE A 439 21.10 16.89 -21.19
CA PHE A 439 19.83 16.21 -21.49
C PHE A 439 19.19 15.66 -20.23
N ARG A 440 17.85 15.68 -20.16
CA ARG A 440 17.06 15.00 -19.13
C ARG A 440 16.71 13.59 -19.58
N VAL A 441 16.61 12.69 -18.62
CA VAL A 441 16.16 11.31 -18.88
C VAL A 441 14.69 11.29 -19.29
N VAL A 442 14.39 10.42 -20.25
CA VAL A 442 13.03 10.16 -20.73
C VAL A 442 12.81 8.64 -20.85
N ARG A 443 11.65 8.15 -20.41
CA ARG A 443 11.36 6.71 -20.28
C ARG A 443 10.04 6.30 -20.95
N GLY A 444 9.87 4.98 -21.15
CA GLY A 444 8.59 4.34 -21.48
C GLY A 444 8.28 4.12 -22.95
N GLY A 445 8.92 4.82 -23.87
CA GLY A 445 8.54 4.80 -25.28
C GLY A 445 7.29 5.62 -25.54
N GLY A 446 6.98 5.88 -26.81
CA GLY A 446 5.77 6.62 -27.19
C GLY A 446 5.01 5.91 -28.31
N TRP A 447 3.76 6.29 -28.52
CA TRP A 447 2.89 5.72 -29.57
C TRP A 447 3.43 5.82 -31.01
N GLN A 448 4.49 6.62 -31.23
CA GLN A 448 5.19 6.77 -32.50
C GLN A 448 6.43 5.89 -32.65
N GLY A 449 6.94 5.31 -31.56
CA GLY A 449 8.11 4.45 -31.59
C GLY A 449 7.79 3.17 -32.35
N ASP A 450 8.57 2.87 -33.39
CA ASP A 450 8.31 1.80 -34.36
C ASP A 450 8.83 0.40 -33.92
N PHE A 451 9.20 0.21 -32.65
CA PHE A 451 9.92 -0.98 -32.21
C PHE A 451 9.57 -1.44 -30.79
N GLN A 452 9.41 -2.75 -30.63
CA GLN A 452 9.30 -3.48 -29.37
C GLN A 452 10.38 -3.09 -28.35
N ASP A 453 11.60 -2.80 -28.81
CA ASP A 453 12.73 -2.47 -27.95
C ASP A 453 12.55 -1.16 -27.17
N LEU A 454 11.76 -0.21 -27.69
CA LEU A 454 11.48 1.06 -27.03
C LEU A 454 10.42 0.92 -25.92
N ALA A 455 9.70 -0.20 -25.89
CA ALA A 455 8.68 -0.51 -24.90
C ALA A 455 9.23 -1.27 -23.67
N ARG A 456 10.53 -1.65 -23.70
CA ARG A 456 11.16 -2.35 -22.58
C ARG A 456 11.22 -1.44 -21.35
N CYS A 457 10.97 -2.00 -20.18
CA CYS A 457 11.04 -1.26 -18.91
C CYS A 457 12.42 -0.64 -18.67
N ALA A 458 13.50 -1.31 -19.11
CA ALA A 458 14.88 -0.83 -18.98
C ALA A 458 15.28 0.20 -20.05
N CYS A 459 14.47 0.39 -21.10
CA CYS A 459 14.82 1.30 -22.18
C CYS A 459 14.87 2.74 -21.67
N ARG A 460 16.00 3.40 -21.94
CA ARG A 460 16.23 4.79 -21.59
C ARG A 460 16.54 5.61 -22.83
N THR A 461 16.06 6.84 -22.84
CA THR A 461 16.46 7.83 -23.83
C THR A 461 16.63 9.19 -23.16
N ARG A 462 16.94 10.20 -23.95
CA ARG A 462 17.27 11.53 -23.47
C ARG A 462 16.68 12.60 -24.35
N GLY A 463 16.37 13.73 -23.73
CA GLY A 463 15.78 14.88 -24.38
C GLY A 463 16.42 16.17 -23.88
N THR A 464 16.60 17.16 -24.76
CA THR A 464 16.90 18.52 -24.29
C THR A 464 15.73 18.98 -23.41
N PRO A 465 15.96 19.73 -22.31
CA PRO A 465 14.89 20.15 -21.39
C PRO A 465 13.74 20.93 -22.04
N GLY A 466 13.92 21.44 -23.27
CA GLY A 466 12.90 22.13 -24.06
C GLY A 466 11.78 21.25 -24.60
N ARG A 467 11.01 21.80 -25.53
CA ARG A 467 9.76 21.19 -26.02
C ARG A 467 10.03 19.94 -26.87
N LEU A 468 9.47 18.80 -26.45
CA LEU A 468 9.45 17.57 -27.23
C LEU A 468 8.02 17.13 -27.56
N ARG A 469 7.74 16.96 -28.86
CA ARG A 469 6.40 16.71 -29.43
C ARG A 469 5.63 15.52 -28.84
N HIS A 470 6.35 14.47 -28.45
CA HIS A 470 5.79 13.19 -28.02
C HIS A 470 6.05 12.87 -26.55
N THR A 471 6.55 13.87 -25.80
CA THR A 471 6.93 13.71 -24.40
C THR A 471 5.90 14.38 -23.50
N GLY A 472 5.38 13.60 -22.58
CA GLY A 472 4.58 13.99 -21.44
C GLY A 472 5.32 13.64 -20.15
N PHE A 473 4.58 13.33 -19.09
CA PHE A 473 5.14 12.95 -17.80
C PHE A 473 4.08 12.35 -16.89
N ARG A 474 4.54 11.68 -15.83
CA ARG A 474 3.74 11.33 -14.65
C ARG A 474 4.45 11.85 -13.41
N CYS A 475 3.72 11.99 -12.30
CA CYS A 475 4.33 12.47 -11.06
C CYS A 475 4.63 11.32 -10.08
N ALA A 476 5.52 11.59 -9.14
CA ALA A 476 5.78 10.79 -7.96
C ALA A 476 5.66 11.66 -6.69
N GLN A 477 5.52 11.01 -5.54
CA GLN A 477 5.43 11.66 -4.23
C GLN A 477 6.14 10.80 -3.18
N SER A 478 6.99 11.42 -2.37
CA SER A 478 7.64 10.74 -1.25
C SER A 478 6.63 10.48 -0.12
N LEU A 479 6.83 9.43 0.67
CA LEU A 479 5.96 9.16 1.82
C LEU A 479 6.05 10.28 2.87
N PRO A 480 4.95 10.60 3.59
CA PRO A 480 4.97 11.58 4.68
C PRO A 480 6.01 11.18 5.75
N GLY A 481 6.91 12.12 6.11
CA GLY A 481 7.95 11.86 7.12
C GLY A 481 9.26 11.28 6.58
N ALA A 482 9.35 10.98 5.27
CA ALA A 482 10.64 10.84 4.61
C ALA A 482 11.27 12.23 4.49
N THR A 483 12.16 12.58 5.41
CA THR A 483 12.88 13.85 5.38
C THR A 483 13.62 13.97 4.04
N LEU A 484 13.31 15.02 3.27
CA LEU A 484 14.15 15.46 2.15
C LEU A 484 15.52 15.77 2.74
N THR A 485 16.47 14.86 2.56
CA THR A 485 17.90 15.11 2.76
C THR A 485 18.52 15.56 1.45
#